data_AF-A0A7Z0LSF4-F1
#
_entry.id   AF-A0A7Z0LSF4-F1
#
_cell.length_a   1.000
_cell.length_b   1.000
_cell.length_c   1.000
_cell.angle_alpha   90.00
_cell.angle_beta   90.00
_cell.angle_gamma   90.00
#
_symmetry.space_group_name_H-M   'P 1'
#
loop_
_entity.id
_entity.type
_entity.pdbx_description
1 polymer ?
#
loop_
_entity_poly.entity_id
_entity_poly.type
_entity_poly.pdbx_seq_one_letter_code
_entity_poly.pdbx_strand_id
1 'polypeptide(L)'
;MELKGKSEYWSESFKDLDFSGVEIFSKGFDSCIFEKCNFSEATFNRCNFVDCEFANCNLSVVKMEYSKFSDVCFRDSKLIGVDWTKAAWPRLIFSSPVKFYNSIPEFN
;
A
#
# COMPACT_ATOMS: atom_id res chain seq x y z
N MET A 1 12.30 -3.83 -11.68
CA MET A 1 13.60 -3.14 -11.83
C MET A 1 13.52 -1.74 -11.23
N GLU A 2 12.35 -1.35 -10.69
CA GLU A 2 12.09 -0.01 -10.13
C GLU A 2 12.45 0.19 -8.64
N LEU A 3 12.30 -0.82 -7.77
CA LEU A 3 12.39 -0.60 -6.31
C LEU A 3 13.70 -1.05 -5.64
N LYS A 4 14.69 -1.56 -6.38
CA LYS A 4 15.87 -2.22 -5.80
C LYS A 4 16.97 -1.27 -5.32
N GLY A 5 17.07 -0.05 -5.85
CA GLY A 5 18.22 0.83 -5.60
C GLY A 5 18.05 1.86 -4.48
N LYS A 6 16.82 2.33 -4.22
CA LYS A 6 16.55 3.48 -3.34
C LYS A 6 15.74 3.04 -2.14
N SER A 7 16.02 3.56 -0.94
CA SER A 7 15.26 3.24 0.27
C SER A 7 14.00 4.11 0.43
N GLU A 8 13.96 5.29 -0.20
CA GLU A 8 12.90 6.28 -0.01
C GLU A 8 12.47 6.92 -1.33
N TYR A 9 11.18 7.15 -1.50
CA TYR A 9 10.57 7.74 -2.69
C TYR A 9 9.66 8.90 -2.28
N TRP A 10 9.73 10.01 -3.01
CA TRP A 10 9.08 11.28 -2.65
C TRP A 10 8.39 11.87 -3.87
N SER A 11 7.06 12.08 -3.80
CA SER A 11 6.26 12.62 -4.89
C SER A 11 6.39 11.88 -6.23
N GLU A 12 6.68 10.58 -6.19
CA GLU A 12 6.88 9.75 -7.39
C GLU A 12 5.59 9.05 -7.82
N SER A 13 5.46 8.79 -9.13
CA SER A 13 4.33 8.04 -9.68
C SER A 13 4.80 6.74 -10.32
N PHE A 14 4.16 5.63 -9.91
CA PHE A 14 4.38 4.29 -10.41
C PHE A 14 3.14 3.86 -11.17
N LYS A 15 3.27 3.55 -12.47
CA LYS A 15 2.12 3.25 -13.33
C LYS A 15 2.30 1.95 -14.09
N ASP A 16 1.23 1.15 -14.15
CA ASP A 16 1.15 -0.08 -14.95
C ASP A 16 2.29 -1.08 -14.65
N LEU A 17 2.72 -1.15 -13.38
CA LEU A 17 3.80 -2.03 -12.93
C LEU A 17 3.26 -3.32 -12.31
N ASP A 18 3.98 -4.43 -12.50
CA ASP A 18 3.70 -5.71 -11.87
C ASP A 18 4.70 -6.01 -10.76
N PHE A 19 4.18 -6.07 -9.54
CA PHE A 19 4.86 -6.43 -8.30
C PHE A 19 4.21 -7.66 -7.64
N SER A 20 3.43 -8.45 -8.38
CA SER A 20 2.78 -9.63 -7.83
C SER A 20 3.78 -10.62 -7.23
N GLY A 21 3.47 -11.12 -6.03
CA GLY A 21 4.33 -12.04 -5.26
C GLY A 21 5.68 -11.46 -4.81
N VAL A 22 5.96 -10.17 -5.06
CA VAL A 22 7.24 -9.55 -4.71
C VAL A 22 7.26 -9.17 -3.23
N GLU A 23 8.40 -9.37 -2.58
CA GLU A 23 8.69 -8.77 -1.29
C GLU A 23 9.34 -7.39 -1.46
N ILE A 24 8.69 -6.37 -0.87
CA ILE A 24 9.16 -5.00 -0.79
C ILE A 24 9.55 -4.75 0.66
N PHE A 25 10.85 -4.67 0.90
CA PHE A 25 11.41 -4.60 2.24
C PHE A 25 12.00 -3.23 2.55
N SER A 26 11.62 -2.66 3.69
CA SER A 26 12.23 -1.46 4.28
C SER A 26 12.28 -0.25 3.33
N LYS A 27 11.14 0.04 2.66
CA LYS A 27 10.99 1.20 1.77
C LYS A 27 10.08 2.27 2.36
N GLY A 28 10.46 3.53 2.19
CA GLY A 28 9.65 4.70 2.50
C GLY A 28 9.03 5.29 1.23
N PHE A 29 7.75 5.64 1.30
CA PHE A 29 7.02 6.34 0.26
C PHE A 29 6.29 7.52 0.88
N ASP A 30 6.56 8.71 0.35
CA ASP A 30 5.92 9.95 0.77
C ASP A 30 5.30 10.63 -0.46
N SER A 31 4.03 11.02 -0.37
CA SER A 31 3.32 11.71 -1.44
C SER A 31 3.32 10.96 -2.78
N CYS A 32 3.48 9.64 -2.76
CA CYS A 32 3.62 8.81 -3.96
C CYS A 32 2.26 8.30 -4.47
N ILE A 33 2.17 8.10 -5.78
CA ILE A 33 0.96 7.57 -6.44
C ILE A 33 1.29 6.25 -7.13
N PHE A 34 0.55 5.21 -6.80
CA PHE A 34 0.55 3.93 -7.50
C PHE A 34 -0.73 3.82 -8.33
N GLU A 35 -0.61 3.75 -9.65
CA GLU A 35 -1.74 3.71 -10.58
C GLU A 35 -1.70 2.44 -11.42
N LYS A 36 -2.79 1.65 -11.41
CA LYS A 36 -2.91 0.41 -12.22
C LYS A 36 -1.79 -0.62 -11.96
N CYS A 37 -1.20 -0.58 -10.77
CA CYS A 37 -0.17 -1.54 -10.38
C CYS A 37 -0.79 -2.84 -9.86
N ASN A 38 -0.11 -3.95 -10.12
CA ASN A 38 -0.45 -5.25 -9.56
C ASN A 38 0.46 -5.57 -8.37
N PHE A 39 -0.12 -5.66 -7.18
CA PHE A 39 0.52 -6.05 -5.92
C PHE A 39 -0.09 -7.35 -5.36
N SER A 40 -0.78 -8.15 -6.17
CA SER A 40 -1.41 -9.37 -5.69
C SER A 40 -0.38 -10.31 -5.07
N GLU A 41 -0.66 -10.81 -3.87
CA GLU A 41 0.22 -11.70 -3.10
C GLU A 41 1.59 -11.09 -2.73
N ALA A 42 1.79 -9.80 -2.98
CA ALA A 42 3.02 -9.11 -2.59
C ALA A 42 3.12 -9.00 -1.05
N THR A 43 4.33 -8.75 -0.56
CA THR A 43 4.58 -8.51 0.85
C THR A 43 5.26 -7.16 1.03
N PHE A 44 4.60 -6.22 1.70
CA PHE A 44 5.21 -4.99 2.20
C PHE A 44 5.71 -5.24 3.62
N ASN A 45 7.02 -5.41 3.79
CA ASN A 45 7.65 -5.68 5.07
C ASN A 45 8.43 -4.45 5.56
N ARG A 46 8.06 -3.92 6.72
CA ARG A 46 8.69 -2.72 7.33
C ARG A 46 8.69 -1.50 6.41
N CYS A 47 7.66 -1.36 5.57
CA CYS A 47 7.48 -0.19 4.72
C CYS A 47 6.78 0.95 5.46
N ASN A 48 7.02 2.17 5.02
CA ASN A 48 6.35 3.36 5.52
C ASN A 48 5.68 4.11 4.37
N PHE A 49 4.38 4.36 4.49
CA PHE A 49 3.59 5.11 3.51
C PHE A 49 2.99 6.35 4.18
N VAL A 50 3.27 7.53 3.62
CA VAL A 50 2.77 8.83 4.09
C VAL A 50 2.15 9.55 2.90
N ASP A 51 0.91 10.02 3.04
CA ASP A 51 0.19 10.79 1.99
C ASP A 51 0.19 10.11 0.62
N CYS A 52 0.12 8.77 0.59
CA CYS A 52 0.17 7.99 -0.65
C CYS A 52 -1.21 7.61 -1.18
N GLU A 53 -1.33 7.45 -2.49
CA GLU A 53 -2.54 6.95 -3.15
C GLU A 53 -2.26 5.67 -3.95
N PHE A 54 -3.10 4.66 -3.76
CA PHE A 54 -3.19 3.47 -4.60
C PHE A 54 -4.51 3.54 -5.40
N ALA A 55 -4.40 3.84 -6.69
CA ALA A 55 -5.53 4.01 -7.60
C ALA A 55 -5.59 2.87 -8.62
N ASN A 56 -6.77 2.24 -8.78
CA ASN A 56 -6.98 1.16 -9.75
C ASN A 56 -6.00 -0.02 -9.60
N CYS A 57 -5.50 -0.26 -8.38
CA CYS A 57 -4.50 -1.29 -8.11
C CYS A 57 -5.15 -2.62 -7.72
N ASN A 58 -4.44 -3.71 -8.00
CA ASN A 58 -4.77 -5.02 -7.45
C ASN A 58 -3.88 -5.32 -6.24
N LEU A 59 -4.44 -5.30 -5.03
CA LEU A 59 -3.74 -5.57 -3.77
C LEU A 59 -4.28 -6.85 -3.11
N SER A 60 -4.86 -7.76 -3.89
CA SER A 60 -5.47 -8.97 -3.37
C SER A 60 -4.44 -9.83 -2.62
N VAL A 61 -4.77 -10.26 -1.41
CA VAL A 61 -3.90 -11.09 -0.55
C VAL A 61 -2.54 -10.44 -0.23
N VAL A 62 -2.43 -9.11 -0.37
CA VAL A 62 -1.19 -8.42 -0.01
C VAL A 62 -0.95 -8.52 1.50
N LYS A 63 0.30 -8.80 1.89
CA LYS A 63 0.71 -8.83 3.30
C LYS A 63 1.36 -7.51 3.66
N MET A 64 0.83 -6.82 4.68
CA MET A 64 1.34 -5.53 5.15
C MET A 64 2.06 -5.70 6.50
N GLU A 65 3.15 -6.44 6.51
CA GLU A 65 3.86 -6.84 7.72
C GLU A 65 4.71 -5.71 8.30
N TYR A 66 4.46 -5.34 9.57
CA TYR A 66 5.21 -4.30 10.28
C TYR A 66 5.27 -2.95 9.53
N SER A 67 4.34 -2.74 8.60
CA SER A 67 4.28 -1.56 7.75
C SER A 67 3.34 -0.51 8.33
N LYS A 68 3.68 0.76 8.12
CA LYS A 68 2.94 1.92 8.64
C LYS A 68 2.27 2.66 7.51
N PHE A 69 1.06 3.15 7.80
CA PHE A 69 0.24 3.91 6.87
C PHE A 69 -0.26 5.17 7.58
N SER A 70 0.06 6.33 7.02
CA SER A 70 -0.40 7.64 7.48
C SER A 70 -1.02 8.36 6.28
N ASP A 71 -2.30 8.70 6.39
CA ASP A 71 -3.05 9.39 5.32
C ASP A 71 -2.99 8.70 3.95
N VAL A 72 -3.09 7.37 3.95
CA VAL A 72 -3.06 6.56 2.72
C VAL A 72 -4.46 6.34 2.17
N CYS A 73 -4.62 6.54 0.86
CA CYS A 73 -5.87 6.38 0.13
C CYS A 73 -5.80 5.17 -0.80
N PHE A 74 -6.81 4.30 -0.73
CA PHE A 74 -7.07 3.28 -1.74
C PHE A 74 -8.33 3.66 -2.52
N ARG A 75 -8.19 3.83 -3.84
CA ARG A 75 -9.26 4.24 -4.75
C ARG A 75 -9.43 3.21 -5.86
N ASP A 76 -10.68 2.79 -6.08
CA ASP A 76 -11.05 1.84 -7.15
C ASP A 76 -10.14 0.59 -7.17
N SER A 77 -9.68 0.14 -6.00
CA SER A 77 -8.64 -0.90 -5.87
C SER A 77 -9.20 -2.17 -5.24
N LYS A 78 -8.64 -3.32 -5.66
CA LYS A 78 -9.02 -4.63 -5.11
C LYS A 78 -8.19 -4.93 -3.85
N LEU A 79 -8.85 -5.17 -2.73
CA LEU A 79 -8.23 -5.40 -1.41
C LEU A 79 -8.72 -6.70 -0.76
N ILE A 80 -9.13 -7.66 -1.58
CA ILE A 80 -9.71 -8.94 -1.13
C ILE A 80 -8.62 -9.76 -0.44
N GLY A 81 -8.92 -10.31 0.75
CA GLY A 81 -8.00 -11.18 1.48
C GLY A 81 -6.84 -10.45 2.18
N VAL A 82 -6.90 -9.12 2.29
CA VAL A 82 -5.91 -8.34 3.05
C VAL A 82 -6.24 -8.42 4.54
N ASP A 83 -5.28 -8.87 5.34
CA ASP A 83 -5.40 -8.95 6.80
C ASP A 83 -5.07 -7.60 7.46
N TRP A 84 -6.08 -6.74 7.55
CA TRP A 84 -5.98 -5.42 8.17
C TRP A 84 -5.70 -5.44 9.68
N THR A 85 -5.90 -6.57 10.36
CA THR A 85 -5.59 -6.68 11.80
C THR A 85 -4.09 -6.62 12.07
N LYS A 86 -3.27 -6.92 11.06
CA LYS A 86 -1.80 -6.88 11.12
C LYS A 86 -1.19 -5.53 10.72
N ALA A 87 -2.00 -4.61 10.19
CA ALA A 87 -1.53 -3.27 9.90
C ALA A 87 -1.25 -2.51 11.22
N ALA A 88 -0.18 -1.70 11.24
CA ALA A 88 0.15 -0.91 12.43
C ALA A 88 -0.77 0.31 12.53
N TRP A 89 -1.80 0.25 13.38
CA TRP A 89 -2.71 1.36 13.65
C TRP A 89 -2.14 2.29 14.74
N PRO A 90 -1.86 3.57 14.44
CA PRO A 90 -1.42 4.50 15.47
C PRO A 90 -2.52 4.68 16.54
N ARG A 91 -2.13 4.67 17.82
CA ARG A 91 -3.07 4.75 18.96
C ARG A 91 -3.75 6.12 19.14
N LEU A 92 -3.28 7.17 18.46
CA LEU A 92 -3.74 8.56 18.59
C LEU A 92 -3.79 9.22 17.21
N ILE A 93 -4.99 9.44 16.67
CA ILE A 93 -5.20 10.07 15.36
C ILE A 93 -6.53 10.84 15.39
N PHE A 94 -6.54 12.08 14.89
CA PHE A 94 -7.76 12.88 14.70
C PHE A 94 -8.45 12.62 13.34
N SER A 95 -7.81 11.85 12.45
CA SER A 95 -8.28 11.46 11.12
C SER A 95 -8.08 9.96 10.87
N SER A 96 -8.84 9.37 9.94
CA SER A 96 -8.63 7.97 9.55
C SER A 96 -7.30 7.84 8.79
N PRO A 97 -6.35 7.01 9.25
CA PRO A 97 -5.02 6.87 8.65
C PRO A 97 -5.07 6.15 7.29
N VAL A 98 -6.17 5.43 7.05
CA VAL A 98 -6.46 4.77 5.78
C VAL A 98 -7.88 5.14 5.35
N LYS A 99 -8.06 5.49 4.07
CA LYS A 99 -9.36 5.79 3.47
C LYS A 99 -9.59 4.88 2.26
N PHE A 100 -10.80 4.34 2.14
CA PHE A 100 -11.21 3.48 1.04
C PHE A 100 -12.32 4.17 0.25
N TYR A 101 -12.11 4.36 -1.05
CA TYR A 101 -13.12 4.94 -1.94
C TYR A 101 -13.44 3.91 -3.04
N ASN A 102 -14.72 3.56 -3.18
CA ASN A 102 -15.21 2.57 -4.16
C ASN A 102 -14.41 1.26 -4.19
N SER A 103 -13.84 0.89 -3.04
CA SER A 103 -13.03 -0.31 -2.89
C SER A 103 -13.82 -1.33 -2.09
N ILE A 104 -13.68 -2.61 -2.43
CA ILE A 104 -14.42 -3.70 -1.78
C ILE A 104 -13.47 -4.43 -0.83
N PRO A 105 -13.47 -4.12 0.48
CA PRO A 105 -12.85 -4.96 1.49
C PRO A 105 -13.80 -6.13 1.80
N GLU A 106 -13.50 -7.33 1.32
CA GLU A 106 -14.19 -8.54 1.78
C GLU A 106 -13.47 -9.08 3.01
N PHE A 107 -14.14 -8.99 4.17
CA PHE A 107 -13.72 -9.64 5.40
C PHE A 107 -14.18 -11.09 5.36
N ASN A 108 -13.26 -12.04 5.58
CA ASN A 108 -13.58 -13.45 5.79
C ASN A 108 -13.75 -13.73 7.29
#